data_AF-X1RPS2-F1
#
_entry.id   AF-X1RPS2-F1
#
_cell.length_a   1.000
_cell.length_b   1.000
_cell.length_c   1.000
_cell.angle_alpha   90.00
_cell.angle_beta   90.00
_cell.angle_gamma   90.00
#
_symmetry.space_group_name_H-M   'P 1'
#
loop_
_entity.id
_entity.type
_entity.pdbx_description
1 polymer ?
#
loop_
_entity_poly.entity_id
_entity_poly.type
_entity_poly.pdbx_seq_one_letter_code
_entity_poly.pdbx_strand_id
1 'polypeptide(L)'
;ETVDSLETAKEIDKRCAQIGKIMPVLVEINSGREKQKSGVLPENTEQLIREISAFQNIRVMGLMTMGPRFGNPEDSRPYFVETKKIFDRVKKLNLPNVEMRYLSMGMTNSYKIALEEGANIVRIGSKIFGEREYRAVTRAPIP
;
A
#
# COMPACT_ATOMS: atom_id res chain seq x y z
N GLU A 1 5.34 2.51 2.54
CA GLU A 1 3.91 2.36 2.17
C GLU A 1 3.41 0.91 2.15
N THR A 2 4.28 -0.08 2.36
CA THR A 2 3.97 -1.50 2.07
C THR A 2 4.08 -2.38 3.31
N VAL A 3 3.52 -1.94 4.45
CA VAL A 3 3.46 -2.81 5.65
C VAL A 3 2.30 -3.78 5.46
N ASP A 4 2.57 -5.07 5.40
CA ASP A 4 1.56 -6.10 5.13
C ASP A 4 1.50 -7.22 6.19
N SER A 5 2.40 -7.17 7.19
CA SER A 5 2.48 -8.18 8.24
C SER A 5 2.86 -7.58 9.60
N LEU A 6 2.50 -8.28 10.66
CA LEU A 6 2.88 -7.91 12.03
C LEU A 6 4.40 -8.01 12.23
N GLU A 7 5.05 -8.96 11.57
CA GLU A 7 6.51 -9.14 11.64
C GLU A 7 7.25 -7.92 11.09
N THR A 8 6.86 -7.45 9.89
CA THR A 8 7.43 -6.23 9.30
C THR A 8 7.19 -5.02 10.19
N ALA A 9 5.97 -4.86 10.72
CA ALA A 9 5.66 -3.78 11.64
C ALA A 9 6.50 -3.85 12.93
N LYS A 10 6.68 -5.04 13.50
CA LYS A 10 7.49 -5.24 14.71
C LYS A 10 8.96 -4.88 14.49
N GLU A 11 9.53 -5.24 13.35
CA GLU A 11 10.90 -4.88 13.03
C GLU A 11 11.04 -3.36 12.81
N ILE A 12 10.07 -2.71 12.16
CA ILE A 12 10.05 -1.25 12.03
C ILE A 12 9.99 -0.57 13.40
N ASP A 13 9.07 -0.99 14.28
CA ASP A 13 8.93 -0.44 15.64
C ASP A 13 10.25 -0.53 16.42
N LYS A 14 10.86 -1.73 16.42
CA LYS A 14 12.15 -1.98 17.07
C LYS A 14 13.26 -1.08 16.55
N ARG A 15 13.39 -0.91 15.23
CA ARG A 15 14.43 -0.06 14.63
C ARG A 15 14.19 1.41 14.89
N CYS A 16 12.93 1.83 14.89
CA CYS A 16 12.56 3.22 15.16
C CYS A 16 12.78 3.60 16.62
N ALA A 17 12.56 2.66 17.56
CA ALA A 17 12.90 2.83 18.96
C ALA A 17 14.39 3.14 19.17
N GLN A 18 15.29 2.45 18.44
CA GLN A 18 16.74 2.64 18.54
C GLN A 18 17.21 4.03 18.11
N ILE A 19 16.44 4.70 17.25
CA ILE A 19 16.78 6.02 16.70
C ILE A 19 15.84 7.12 17.19
N GLY A 20 14.96 6.83 18.16
CA GLY A 20 14.03 7.78 18.76
C GLY A 20 13.05 8.39 17.75
N LYS A 21 12.54 7.61 16.78
CA LYS A 21 11.58 8.09 15.77
C LYS A 21 10.25 7.34 15.87
N ILE A 22 9.17 8.00 15.41
CA ILE A 22 7.89 7.36 15.14
C ILE A 22 7.73 7.29 13.62
N MET A 23 7.60 6.08 13.07
CA MET A 23 7.49 5.88 11.62
C MET A 23 6.03 5.97 11.16
N PRO A 24 5.67 6.93 10.31
CA PRO A 24 4.39 6.91 9.61
C PRO A 24 4.39 5.77 8.57
N VAL A 25 3.40 4.89 8.64
CA VAL A 25 3.26 3.75 7.71
C VAL A 25 1.90 3.74 7.03
N LEU A 26 1.83 3.11 5.86
CA LEU A 26 0.57 2.68 5.25
C LEU A 26 0.55 1.15 5.24
N VAL A 27 -0.63 0.59 5.47
CA VAL A 27 -0.84 -0.85 5.38
C VAL A 27 -1.24 -1.22 3.95
N GLU A 28 -0.50 -2.14 3.33
CA GLU A 28 -0.78 -2.61 1.97
C GLU A 28 -1.82 -3.73 1.99
N ILE A 29 -2.88 -3.54 1.21
CA ILE A 29 -3.97 -4.50 1.08
C ILE A 29 -3.87 -5.21 -0.27
N ASN A 30 -3.89 -6.54 -0.21
CA ASN A 30 -4.10 -7.39 -1.36
C ASN A 30 -5.60 -7.46 -1.69
N SER A 31 -6.13 -6.36 -2.22
CA SER A 31 -7.56 -6.22 -2.56
C SER A 31 -8.02 -7.24 -3.62
N GLY A 32 -7.09 -7.79 -4.41
CA GLY A 32 -7.35 -8.82 -5.40
C GLY A 32 -7.44 -10.25 -4.86
N ARG A 33 -7.06 -10.49 -3.60
CA ARG A 33 -6.97 -11.84 -3.01
C ARG A 33 -6.10 -12.78 -3.83
N GLU A 34 -5.07 -12.22 -4.47
CA GLU A 34 -4.17 -12.95 -5.35
C GLU A 34 -3.02 -13.51 -4.52
N LYS A 35 -2.94 -14.84 -4.38
CA LYS A 35 -1.96 -15.52 -3.52
C LYS A 35 -0.50 -15.14 -3.83
N GLN A 36 -0.22 -14.75 -5.06
CA GLN A 36 1.10 -14.35 -5.54
C GLN A 36 1.46 -12.89 -5.25
N LYS A 37 0.52 -12.08 -4.75
CA LYS A 37 0.74 -10.65 -4.45
C LYS A 37 0.96 -10.43 -2.96
N SER A 38 1.86 -9.51 -2.64
CA SER A 38 2.03 -8.95 -1.30
C SER A 38 0.77 -8.23 -0.82
N GLY A 39 0.73 -7.91 0.48
CA GLY A 39 -0.41 -7.25 1.09
C GLY A 39 -1.27 -8.18 1.93
N VAL A 40 -1.83 -7.61 2.99
CA VAL A 40 -2.78 -8.31 3.86
C VAL A 40 -4.12 -8.49 3.13
N LEU A 41 -4.79 -9.61 3.38
CA LEU A 41 -6.14 -9.82 2.83
C LEU A 41 -7.12 -8.78 3.40
N PRO A 42 -8.14 -8.35 2.61
CA PRO A 42 -9.16 -7.39 3.03
C PRO A 42 -9.78 -7.71 4.40
N GLU A 43 -10.14 -8.98 4.61
CA GLU A 43 -10.74 -9.50 5.84
C GLU A 43 -9.82 -9.45 7.07
N ASN A 44 -8.50 -9.49 6.87
CA ASN A 44 -7.50 -9.53 7.95
C ASN A 44 -6.92 -8.14 8.26
N THR A 45 -7.21 -7.15 7.42
CA THR A 45 -6.57 -5.81 7.50
C THR A 45 -6.88 -5.11 8.82
N GLU A 46 -8.14 -5.15 9.26
CA GLU A 46 -8.54 -4.50 10.51
C GLU A 46 -7.81 -5.11 11.72
N GLN A 47 -7.74 -6.43 11.78
CA GLN A 47 -7.06 -7.15 12.86
C GLN A 47 -5.57 -6.78 12.92
N LEU A 48 -4.90 -6.75 11.77
CA LEU A 48 -3.50 -6.33 11.68
C LEU A 48 -3.30 -4.89 12.20
N ILE A 49 -4.17 -3.96 11.82
CA ILE A 49 -4.08 -2.57 12.28
C ILE A 49 -4.30 -2.46 13.79
N ARG A 50 -5.23 -3.25 14.36
CA ARG A 50 -5.43 -3.31 15.82
C ARG A 50 -4.17 -3.76 16.54
N GLU A 51 -3.48 -4.78 16.02
CA GLU A 51 -2.23 -5.27 16.60
C GLU A 51 -1.11 -4.22 16.49
N ILE A 52 -0.97 -3.58 15.33
CA ILE A 52 0.03 -2.53 15.09
C ILE A 52 -0.24 -1.29 15.96
N SER A 53 -1.51 -0.99 16.26
CA SER A 53 -1.90 0.18 17.06
C SER A 53 -1.26 0.22 18.46
N ALA A 54 -0.86 -0.94 18.99
CA ALA A 54 -0.18 -1.07 20.27
C ALA A 54 1.32 -0.71 20.23
N PHE A 55 1.92 -0.58 19.04
CA PHE A 55 3.32 -0.23 18.89
C PHE A 55 3.56 1.26 19.16
N GLN A 56 4.69 1.58 19.79
CA GLN A 56 4.98 2.94 20.28
C GLN A 56 5.70 3.79 19.24
N ASN A 57 6.40 3.16 18.30
CA ASN A 57 7.27 3.82 17.33
C ASN A 57 6.74 3.68 15.90
N ILE A 58 5.48 3.31 15.74
CA ILE A 58 4.75 3.31 14.47
C ILE A 58 3.50 4.17 14.62
N ARG A 59 3.17 4.90 13.54
CA ARG A 59 1.86 5.52 13.37
C ARG A 59 1.25 5.05 12.05
N VAL A 60 0.12 4.35 12.11
CA VAL A 60 -0.61 3.95 10.90
C VAL A 60 -1.33 5.17 10.35
N MET A 61 -0.91 5.63 9.18
CA MET A 61 -1.43 6.86 8.55
C MET A 61 -2.47 6.59 7.46
N GLY A 62 -2.77 5.32 7.18
CA GLY A 62 -3.74 4.95 6.16
C GLY A 62 -3.47 3.63 5.46
N LEU A 63 -4.01 3.49 4.26
CA LEU A 63 -3.97 2.25 3.48
C LEU A 63 -3.34 2.49 2.11
N MET A 64 -2.80 1.41 1.56
CA MET A 64 -2.26 1.33 0.23
C MET A 64 -2.83 0.10 -0.48
N THR A 65 -3.11 0.19 -1.77
CA THR A 65 -3.40 -1.01 -2.58
C THR A 65 -2.91 -0.86 -4.02
N MET A 66 -2.76 -2.00 -4.69
CA MET A 66 -2.38 -2.12 -6.09
C MET A 66 -3.51 -2.81 -6.86
N GLY A 67 -4.11 -2.11 -7.82
CA GLY A 67 -5.02 -2.72 -8.79
C GLY A 67 -4.28 -3.46 -9.91
N PRO A 68 -5.01 -4.02 -10.89
CA PRO A 68 -4.43 -4.53 -12.12
C PRO A 68 -3.49 -3.52 -12.78
N ARG A 69 -2.32 -3.99 -13.23
CA ARG A 69 -1.29 -3.11 -13.82
C ARG A 69 -1.61 -2.72 -15.26
N PHE A 70 -2.28 -3.61 -15.99
CA PHE A 70 -2.58 -3.49 -17.41
C PHE A 70 -4.06 -3.78 -17.64
N GLY A 71 -4.55 -3.48 -18.84
CA GLY A 71 -5.95 -3.66 -19.21
C GLY A 71 -6.77 -2.38 -19.03
N ASN A 72 -8.08 -2.55 -18.94
CA ASN A 72 -9.01 -1.44 -18.79
C ASN A 72 -8.83 -0.81 -17.39
N PRO A 73 -8.59 0.52 -17.27
CA PRO A 73 -8.50 1.19 -15.97
C PRO A 73 -9.70 0.93 -15.04
N GLU A 74 -10.90 0.77 -15.60
CA GLU A 74 -12.12 0.46 -14.85
C GLU A 74 -12.05 -0.88 -14.10
N ASP A 75 -11.25 -1.83 -14.59
CA ASP A 75 -11.05 -3.11 -13.90
C ASP A 75 -10.38 -2.90 -12.53
N SER A 76 -9.74 -1.75 -12.28
CA SER A 76 -9.19 -1.40 -10.97
C SER A 76 -10.23 -0.89 -9.97
N ARG A 77 -11.42 -0.45 -10.41
CA ARG A 77 -12.43 0.17 -9.54
C ARG A 77 -12.85 -0.72 -8.36
N PRO A 78 -13.15 -2.03 -8.54
CA PRO A 78 -13.56 -2.89 -7.43
C PRO A 78 -12.53 -2.94 -6.30
N TYR A 79 -11.25 -2.95 -6.65
CA TYR A 79 -10.12 -2.97 -5.72
C TYR A 79 -10.07 -1.68 -4.89
N PHE A 80 -10.29 -0.53 -5.52
CA PHE A 80 -10.29 0.78 -4.88
C PHE A 80 -11.51 0.97 -3.97
N VAL A 81 -12.69 0.57 -4.43
CA VAL A 81 -13.94 0.57 -3.64
C VAL A 81 -13.77 -0.28 -2.37
N GLU A 82 -13.22 -1.49 -2.49
CA GLU A 82 -13.01 -2.37 -1.33
C GLU A 82 -12.01 -1.77 -0.33
N THR A 83 -10.90 -1.23 -0.81
CA THR A 83 -9.88 -0.55 0.01
C THR A 83 -10.47 0.68 0.71
N LYS A 84 -11.27 1.50 0.01
CA LYS A 84 -11.95 2.66 0.57
C LYS A 84 -12.95 2.28 1.67
N LYS A 85 -13.70 1.19 1.48
CA LYS A 85 -14.61 0.66 2.52
C LYS A 85 -13.83 0.27 3.79
N ILE A 86 -12.69 -0.40 3.66
CA ILE A 86 -11.84 -0.75 4.80
C ILE A 86 -11.28 0.51 5.46
N PHE A 87 -10.82 1.48 4.66
CA PHE A 87 -10.31 2.77 5.14
C PHE A 87 -11.33 3.46 6.07
N ASP A 88 -12.57 3.58 5.61
CA ASP A 88 -13.63 4.26 6.36
C ASP A 88 -14.09 3.47 7.59
N ARG A 89 -14.04 2.13 7.55
CA ARG A 89 -14.30 1.31 8.74
C ARG A 89 -13.23 1.53 9.80
N VAL A 90 -11.96 1.39 9.44
CA VAL A 90 -10.83 1.56 10.38
C VAL A 90 -10.81 2.97 10.97
N LYS A 91 -11.11 3.99 10.16
CA LYS A 91 -11.18 5.39 10.62
C LYS A 91 -12.17 5.59 11.78
N LYS A 92 -13.26 4.83 11.81
CA LYS A 92 -14.30 4.92 12.86
C LYS A 92 -13.92 4.20 14.16
N LEU A 93 -12.88 3.38 14.14
CA LEU A 93 -12.47 2.60 15.32
C LEU A 93 -11.73 3.43 16.37
N ASN A 94 -11.22 4.62 16.00
CA ASN A 94 -10.49 5.53 16.89
C ASN A 94 -9.37 4.82 17.70
N LEU A 95 -8.59 3.99 17.01
CA LEU A 95 -7.49 3.25 17.62
C LEU A 95 -6.31 4.18 17.99
N PRO A 96 -5.55 3.87 19.04
CA PRO A 96 -4.31 4.59 19.36
C PRO A 96 -3.32 4.48 18.21
N ASN A 97 -2.46 5.49 18.01
CA ASN A 97 -1.43 5.48 16.96
C ASN A 97 -1.92 5.22 15.53
N VAL A 98 -3.22 5.43 15.27
CA VAL A 98 -3.85 5.25 13.96
C VAL A 98 -4.55 6.54 13.57
N GLU A 99 -4.22 7.07 12.41
CA GLU A 99 -4.87 8.21 11.78
C GLU A 99 -5.11 7.90 10.31
N MET A 100 -6.33 7.54 9.95
CA MET A 100 -6.69 7.22 8.56
C MET A 100 -6.75 8.49 7.72
N ARG A 101 -5.57 8.95 7.26
CA ARG A 101 -5.37 10.18 6.50
C ARG A 101 -5.12 9.90 5.02
N TYR A 102 -4.31 8.89 4.71
CA TYR A 102 -3.84 8.64 3.34
C TYR A 102 -4.43 7.37 2.72
N LEU A 103 -4.93 7.50 1.51
CA LEU A 103 -5.41 6.39 0.70
C LEU A 103 -4.58 6.36 -0.58
N SER A 104 -3.53 5.53 -0.56
CA SER A 104 -2.55 5.38 -1.62
C SER A 104 -3.00 4.31 -2.60
N MET A 105 -3.64 4.73 -3.70
CA MET A 105 -4.11 3.82 -4.74
C MET A 105 -4.10 4.51 -6.10
N GLY A 106 -4.02 3.72 -7.17
CA GLY A 106 -3.89 4.22 -8.53
C GLY A 106 -2.43 4.36 -8.99
N MET A 107 -2.16 3.79 -10.15
CA MET A 107 -0.90 3.95 -10.88
C MET A 107 -1.12 4.70 -12.19
N THR A 108 -0.09 4.83 -13.04
CA THR A 108 -0.18 5.50 -14.35
C THR A 108 -1.46 5.19 -15.15
N ASN A 109 -1.90 3.92 -15.20
CA ASN A 109 -3.08 3.52 -15.97
C ASN A 109 -4.41 3.84 -15.27
N SER A 110 -4.46 3.79 -13.94
CA SER A 110 -5.69 3.78 -13.15
C SER A 110 -5.85 4.96 -12.19
N TYR A 111 -4.93 5.94 -12.18
CA TYR A 111 -4.95 7.05 -11.23
C TYR A 111 -6.23 7.89 -11.31
N LYS A 112 -6.85 8.04 -12.49
CA LYS A 112 -8.11 8.78 -12.62
C LYS A 112 -9.25 8.09 -11.87
N ILE A 113 -9.40 6.78 -12.08
CA ILE A 113 -10.37 5.94 -11.37
C ILE A 113 -10.08 5.97 -9.86
N ALA A 114 -8.81 5.91 -9.47
CA ALA A 114 -8.42 6.01 -8.06
C ALA A 114 -8.84 7.34 -7.43
N LEU A 115 -8.70 8.47 -8.14
CA LEU A 115 -9.15 9.78 -7.65
C LEU A 115 -10.67 9.83 -7.49
N GLU A 116 -11.43 9.26 -8.42
CA GLU A 116 -12.90 9.14 -8.31
C GLU A 116 -13.32 8.35 -7.07
N GLU A 117 -12.57 7.30 -6.72
CA GLU A 117 -12.79 6.47 -5.53
C GLU A 117 -12.17 7.04 -4.24
N GLY A 118 -11.66 8.27 -4.29
CA GLY A 118 -11.21 9.03 -3.11
C GLY A 118 -9.74 8.84 -2.75
N ALA A 119 -8.89 8.41 -3.68
CA ALA A 119 -7.44 8.40 -3.48
C ALA A 119 -6.92 9.82 -3.23
N ASN A 120 -5.97 9.96 -2.32
CA ASN A 120 -5.25 11.21 -2.10
C ASN A 120 -3.73 11.05 -2.23
N ILE A 121 -3.27 9.84 -2.54
CA ILE A 121 -1.92 9.56 -3.05
C ILE A 121 -2.08 8.67 -4.28
N VAL A 122 -1.48 9.09 -5.40
CA VAL A 122 -1.38 8.32 -6.65
C VAL A 122 0.10 8.12 -7.00
N ARG A 123 0.43 6.98 -7.60
CA ARG A 123 1.82 6.58 -7.87
C ARG A 123 2.10 6.56 -9.38
N ILE A 124 2.56 7.69 -9.92
CA ILE A 124 2.76 7.86 -11.37
C ILE A 124 4.24 7.69 -11.73
N GLY A 125 4.54 6.68 -12.54
CA GLY A 125 5.90 6.39 -13.01
C GLY A 125 6.09 6.72 -14.49
N SER A 126 5.70 5.79 -15.36
CA SER A 126 5.95 5.86 -16.81
C SER A 126 5.39 7.11 -17.50
N LYS A 127 4.32 7.73 -16.98
CA LYS A 127 3.78 8.97 -17.54
C LYS A 127 4.63 10.20 -17.21
N ILE A 128 5.48 10.14 -16.18
CA ILE A 128 6.43 11.19 -15.82
C ILE A 128 7.80 10.90 -16.44
N PHE A 129 8.26 9.65 -16.36
CA PHE A 129 9.65 9.29 -16.68
C PHE A 129 9.83 8.53 -18.00
N GLY A 130 8.74 8.23 -18.72
CA GLY A 130 8.78 7.39 -19.92
C GLY A 130 8.81 5.87 -19.63
N GLU A 131 8.83 5.09 -20.70
CA GLU A 131 9.00 3.63 -20.64
C GLU A 131 10.42 3.27 -20.18
N ARG A 132 10.56 2.11 -19.51
CA ARG A 132 11.90 1.63 -19.13
C ARG A 132 12.59 1.04 -20.35
N GLU A 133 13.73 1.61 -20.72
CA GLU A 133 14.63 0.99 -21.70
C GLU A 133 15.35 -0.21 -21.07
N TYR A 134 14.88 -1.42 -21.38
CA TYR A 134 15.65 -2.63 -21.09
C TYR A 134 16.72 -2.80 -22.17
N ARG A 135 17.92 -2.24 -21.93
CA ARG A 135 19.07 -2.55 -22.79
C ARG A 135 19.38 -4.04 -22.68
N ALA A 136 19.31 -4.76 -23.81
CA ALA A 136 19.77 -6.13 -23.88
C ALA A 136 21.26 -6.15 -23.53
N VAL A 137 21.61 -6.77 -22.40
CA VAL A 137 23.00 -7.08 -22.09
C VAL A 137 23.41 -8.20 -23.05
N THR A 138 23.97 -7.84 -24.19
CA THR A 138 24.71 -8.79 -25.03
C THR A 138 25.92 -9.23 -24.22
N ARG A 139 25.81 -10.34 -23.51
CA ARG A 139 26.98 -11.03 -22.94
C ARG A 139 27.82 -11.49 -24.12
N ALA A 140 28.99 -10.89 -24.31
CA ALA A 140 30.00 -11.45 -25.18
C ALA A 140 30.34 -12.87 -24.67
N PRO A 141 30.50 -13.87 -25.56
CA PRO A 141 30.98 -15.18 -25.14
C PRO A 141 32.35 -15.01 -24.48
N ILE A 142 32.50 -15.58 -23.29
CA ILE A 142 33.78 -15.62 -22.57
C ILE A 142 34.69 -16.59 -23.35
N PRO A 143 35.94 -16.20 -23.67
CA PRO A 143 36.89 -17.04 -24.41
C PRO A 143 37.29 -18.31 -23.66
#